data_AF-A0A2V8LVF3-F1
#
_entry.id   AF-A0A2V8LVF3-F1
#
_cell.length_a   1.000
_cell.length_b   1.000
_cell.length_c   1.000
_cell.angle_alpha   90.00
_cell.angle_beta   90.00
_cell.angle_gamma   90.00
#
_symmetry.space_group_name_H-M   'P 1'
#
loop_
_entity.id
_entity.type
_entity.pdbx_description
1 polymer ?
#
loop_
_entity_poly.entity_id
_entity_poly.type
_entity_poly.pdbx_seq_one_letter_code
_entity_poly.pdbx_strand_id
1 'polypeptide(L)'
;AIVIIAAVAYGIVRWRHKHAEEAEQAMGRAIAINDAEISSSPAPGSHDPVFSTPQERSERAIQEFEKVAAKYGEPYRSEARYFIATNKLVTDRATAETELQSMSQGNSEIAVLAKFALAQTKESDGNLDEAARLYSEVAKAGSGTVTPDIANLRLASVYDKQGKKDEAAGLLFSIVVTARKAKDKDGKPVPESAASRAAAQQLLKIDPTRHAQLPPPPSPMNL
;
A
#
# COMPACT_ATOMS: atom_id res chain seq x y z
N ALA A 1 32.99 25.96 26.61
CA ALA A 1 31.71 25.95 25.85
C ALA A 1 31.69 24.87 24.75
N ILE A 2 32.67 24.83 23.84
CA ILE A 2 32.69 23.91 22.68
C ILE A 2 32.62 22.42 23.07
N VAL A 3 33.34 21.99 24.11
CA VAL A 3 33.33 20.58 24.58
C VAL A 3 31.96 20.15 25.13
N ILE A 4 31.23 21.05 25.81
CA ILE A 4 29.90 20.78 26.36
C ILE A 4 28.86 20.67 25.24
N ILE A 5 28.94 21.54 24.23
CA ILE A 5 28.03 21.51 23.07
C ILE A 5 28.21 20.21 22.26
N ALA A 6 29.45 19.77 22.06
CA ALA A 6 29.75 18.51 21.37
C ALA A 6 29.22 17.28 22.15
N ALA A 7 29.34 17.26 23.47
CA ALA A 7 28.81 16.19 24.31
C ALA A 7 27.27 16.13 24.28
N VAL A 8 26.61 17.29 24.30
CA VAL A 8 25.14 17.39 24.17
C VAL A 8 24.69 16.93 22.78
N ALA A 9 25.36 17.36 21.71
CA ALA A 9 25.05 16.94 20.35
C ALA A 9 25.23 15.42 20.17
N TYR A 10 26.33 14.85 20.69
CA TYR A 10 26.56 13.40 20.67
C TYR A 10 25.50 12.64 21.46
N GLY A 11 25.11 13.14 22.64
CA GLY A 11 24.03 12.57 23.45
C GLY A 11 22.69 12.56 22.70
N ILE A 12 22.34 13.67 22.03
CA ILE A 12 21.12 13.78 21.22
C ILE A 12 21.16 12.80 20.03
N VAL A 13 22.28 12.72 19.31
CA VAL A 13 22.43 11.81 18.17
C VAL A 13 22.30 10.35 18.62
N ARG A 14 22.99 9.96 19.70
CA ARG A 14 22.92 8.60 20.24
C ARG A 14 21.51 8.25 20.76
N TRP A 15 20.86 9.19 21.44
CA TRP A 15 19.48 9.04 21.91
C TRP A 15 18.51 8.87 20.74
N ARG A 16 18.63 9.69 19.69
CA ARG A 16 17.82 9.57 18.47
C ARG A 16 18.02 8.24 17.76
N HIS A 17 19.27 7.77 17.62
CA HIS A 17 19.55 6.47 17.01
C HIS A 17 18.94 5.32 17.79
N LYS A 18 19.17 5.28 19.12
CA LYS A 18 18.58 4.23 19.96
C LYS A 18 17.04 4.27 19.93
N HIS A 19 16.45 5.46 19.95
CA HIS A 19 15.00 5.60 19.85
C HIS A 19 14.45 5.20 18.48
N ALA A 20 15.22 5.39 17.40
CA ALA A 20 14.86 4.89 16.08
C ALA A 20 14.89 3.35 16.04
N GLU A 21 15.94 2.70 16.54
CA GLU A 21 16.03 1.24 16.61
C GLU A 21 14.88 0.63 17.43
N GLU A 22 14.56 1.21 18.58
CA GLU A 22 13.43 0.76 19.40
C GLU A 22 12.09 0.93 18.68
N ALA A 23 11.92 2.03 17.94
CA ALA A 23 10.71 2.30 17.16
C ALA A 23 10.56 1.30 16.01
N GLU A 24 11.62 1.04 15.25
CA GLU A 24 11.65 0.06 14.16
C GLU A 24 11.29 -1.34 14.67
N GLN A 25 11.87 -1.77 15.79
CA GLN A 25 11.54 -3.06 16.39
C GLN A 25 10.07 -3.13 16.87
N ALA A 26 9.56 -2.05 17.46
CA ALA A 26 8.17 -2.01 17.90
C ALA A 26 7.19 -2.03 16.72
N MET A 27 7.49 -1.26 15.67
CA MET A 27 6.72 -1.24 14.43
C MET A 27 6.76 -2.61 13.74
N GLY A 28 7.94 -3.22 13.63
CA GLY A 28 8.11 -4.55 13.02
C GLY A 28 7.32 -5.64 13.74
N ARG A 29 7.27 -5.62 15.09
CA ARG A 29 6.42 -6.54 15.86
C ARG A 29 4.93 -6.34 15.59
N ALA A 30 4.48 -5.08 15.51
CA ALA A 30 3.08 -4.77 15.23
C ALA A 30 2.69 -5.21 13.80
N ILE A 31 3.57 -5.02 12.81
CA ILE A 31 3.38 -5.51 11.44
C ILE A 31 3.35 -7.03 11.40
N ALA A 32 4.24 -7.73 12.12
CA ALA A 32 4.23 -9.19 12.19
C ALA A 32 2.90 -9.74 12.74
N ILE A 33 2.29 -9.06 13.71
CA ILE A 33 0.94 -9.39 14.20
C ILE A 33 -0.13 -9.11 13.14
N ASN A 34 -0.06 -7.96 12.48
CA ASN A 34 -1.00 -7.58 11.42
C ASN A 34 -1.02 -8.59 10.26
N ASP A 35 0.15 -9.13 9.91
CA ASP A 35 0.35 -10.04 8.78
C ASP A 35 0.25 -11.52 9.19
N ALA A 36 0.08 -11.80 10.49
CA ALA A 36 -0.02 -13.15 11.01
C ALA A 36 -1.13 -13.95 10.32
N GLU A 37 -0.81 -15.22 10.04
CA GLU A 37 -1.75 -16.17 9.47
C GLU A 37 -2.89 -16.45 10.45
N ILE A 38 -4.10 -16.52 9.89
CA ILE A 38 -5.28 -16.94 10.65
C ILE A 38 -5.33 -18.46 10.59
N SER A 39 -4.97 -19.11 11.69
CA SER A 39 -4.93 -20.55 11.82
C SER A 39 -5.39 -20.95 13.22
N SER A 40 -6.01 -22.12 13.34
CA SER A 40 -6.38 -22.69 14.64
C SER A 40 -5.22 -23.36 15.37
N SER A 41 -4.05 -23.52 14.71
CA SER A 41 -2.86 -24.11 15.33
C SER A 41 -1.57 -23.52 14.73
N PRO A 42 -0.55 -23.23 15.55
CA PRO A 42 0.76 -22.84 15.05
C PRO A 42 1.41 -23.93 14.20
N ALA A 43 2.21 -23.52 13.22
CA ALA A 43 3.09 -24.41 12.50
C ALA A 43 4.10 -25.06 13.48
N PRO A 44 4.44 -26.35 13.32
CA PRO A 44 5.40 -27.01 14.20
C PRO A 44 6.74 -26.24 14.25
N GLY A 45 7.12 -25.78 15.44
CA GLY A 45 8.37 -25.03 15.66
C GLY A 45 8.31 -23.53 15.40
N SER A 46 7.15 -22.96 15.03
CA SER A 46 6.97 -21.50 14.95
C SER A 46 6.71 -20.90 16.34
N HIS A 47 7.27 -19.71 16.57
CA HIS A 47 6.99 -18.85 17.72
C HIS A 47 6.16 -17.61 17.32
N ASP A 48 5.65 -17.59 16.10
CA ASP A 48 4.89 -16.45 15.58
C ASP A 48 3.52 -16.37 16.27
N PRO A 49 2.95 -15.16 16.42
CA PRO A 49 1.58 -15.00 16.85
C PRO A 49 0.62 -15.73 15.91
N VAL A 50 -0.33 -16.50 16.46
CA VAL A 50 -1.37 -17.19 15.70
C VAL A 50 -2.73 -16.73 16.23
N PHE A 51 -3.65 -16.44 15.32
CA PHE A 51 -4.97 -15.93 15.66
C PHE A 51 -6.05 -16.81 15.04
N SER A 52 -7.13 -17.02 15.80
CA SER A 52 -8.24 -17.88 15.38
C SER A 52 -9.19 -17.19 14.41
N THR A 53 -9.20 -15.84 14.39
CA THR A 53 -10.08 -15.04 13.55
C THR A 53 -9.41 -13.74 13.05
N PRO A 54 -9.91 -13.13 11.95
CA PRO A 54 -9.47 -11.79 11.54
C PRO A 54 -9.70 -10.73 12.62
N GLN A 55 -10.82 -10.81 13.35
CA GLN A 55 -11.18 -9.87 14.41
C GLN A 55 -10.12 -9.85 15.52
N GLU A 56 -9.77 -11.02 16.04
CA GLU A 56 -8.78 -11.17 17.11
C GLU A 56 -7.41 -10.63 16.71
N ARG A 57 -6.96 -10.95 15.48
CA ARG A 57 -5.71 -10.42 14.92
C ARG A 57 -5.75 -8.90 14.82
N SER A 58 -6.83 -8.34 14.29
CA SER A 58 -6.98 -6.90 14.11
C SER A 58 -7.03 -6.15 15.43
N GLU A 59 -7.73 -6.65 16.44
CA GLU A 59 -7.71 -6.09 17.79
C GLU A 59 -6.31 -6.11 18.40
N ARG A 60 -5.58 -7.22 18.24
CA ARG A 60 -4.20 -7.32 18.74
C ARG A 60 -3.25 -6.37 18.00
N ALA A 61 -3.39 -6.25 16.68
CA ALA A 61 -2.61 -5.32 15.87
C ALA A 61 -2.86 -3.87 16.30
N ILE A 62 -4.13 -3.48 16.47
CA ILE A 62 -4.52 -2.14 16.96
C ILE A 62 -3.81 -1.84 18.28
N GLN A 63 -3.85 -2.74 19.26
CA GLN A 63 -3.19 -2.52 20.55
C GLN A 63 -1.67 -2.29 20.44
N GLU A 64 -0.98 -3.00 19.55
CA GLU A 64 0.46 -2.82 19.37
C GLU A 64 0.78 -1.52 18.60
N PHE A 65 0.01 -1.18 17.57
CA PHE A 65 0.17 0.09 16.88
C PHE A 65 -0.19 1.30 17.75
N GLU A 66 -1.16 1.18 18.67
CA GLU A 66 -1.48 2.23 19.65
C GLU A 66 -0.29 2.51 20.56
N LYS A 67 0.42 1.48 21.03
CA LYS A 67 1.67 1.63 21.79
C LYS A 67 2.72 2.38 20.97
N VAL A 68 2.87 2.05 19.68
CA VAL A 68 3.81 2.73 18.78
C VAL A 68 3.42 4.22 18.62
N ALA A 69 2.17 4.49 18.29
CA ALA A 69 1.67 5.86 18.07
C ALA A 69 1.73 6.73 19.32
N ALA A 70 1.54 6.15 20.51
CA ALA A 70 1.68 6.85 21.78
C ALA A 70 3.13 7.16 22.13
N LYS A 71 4.04 6.19 21.93
CA LYS A 71 5.44 6.26 22.39
C LYS A 71 6.36 7.01 21.42
N TYR A 72 6.15 6.91 20.12
CA TYR A 72 7.09 7.40 19.10
C TYR A 72 6.54 8.61 18.33
N GLY A 73 7.46 9.39 17.74
CA GLY A 73 7.14 10.54 16.87
C GLY A 73 6.96 10.12 15.41
N GLU A 74 6.97 11.10 14.52
CA GLU A 74 6.98 10.84 13.07
C GLU A 74 8.31 10.16 12.62
N PRO A 75 8.29 9.30 11.59
CA PRO A 75 7.11 8.89 10.81
C PRO A 75 6.26 7.79 11.48
N TYR A 76 6.80 7.10 12.49
CA TYR A 76 6.17 5.93 13.13
C TYR A 76 4.76 6.20 13.65
N ARG A 77 4.50 7.41 14.17
CA ARG A 77 3.18 7.80 14.67
C ARG A 77 2.12 7.80 13.57
N SER A 78 2.40 8.43 12.42
CA SER A 78 1.43 8.50 11.33
C SER A 78 1.25 7.14 10.64
N GLU A 79 2.33 6.37 10.49
CA GLU A 79 2.27 4.99 9.98
C GLU A 79 1.43 4.08 10.90
N ALA A 80 1.70 4.08 12.20
CA ALA A 80 0.93 3.29 13.16
C ALA A 80 -0.55 3.69 13.17
N ARG A 81 -0.86 4.98 13.07
CA ARG A 81 -2.24 5.47 12.96
C ARG A 81 -2.95 4.97 11.69
N TYR A 82 -2.25 4.93 10.56
CA TYR A 82 -2.79 4.35 9.34
C TYR A 82 -3.12 2.86 9.54
N PHE A 83 -2.21 2.06 10.13
CA PHE A 83 -2.48 0.65 10.41
C PHE A 83 -3.59 0.42 11.43
N ILE A 84 -3.75 1.30 12.43
CA ILE A 84 -4.90 1.26 13.35
C ILE A 84 -6.20 1.44 12.55
N ALA A 85 -6.27 2.47 11.72
CA ALA A 85 -7.47 2.77 10.95
C ALA A 85 -7.83 1.64 9.97
N THR A 86 -6.86 1.02 9.30
CA THR A 86 -7.12 -0.11 8.39
C THR A 86 -7.54 -1.38 9.13
N ASN A 87 -7.00 -1.67 10.32
CA ASN A 87 -7.47 -2.78 11.14
C ASN A 87 -8.88 -2.53 11.69
N LYS A 88 -9.23 -1.28 11.99
CA LYS A 88 -10.59 -0.91 12.37
C LYS A 88 -11.61 -1.16 11.25
N LEU A 89 -11.22 -1.30 9.97
CA LEU A 89 -12.18 -1.73 8.94
C LEU A 89 -12.81 -3.09 9.25
N VAL A 90 -12.10 -3.94 10.01
CA VAL A 90 -12.60 -5.22 10.51
C VAL A 90 -13.39 -5.05 11.81
N THR A 91 -12.86 -4.27 12.76
CA THR A 91 -13.37 -4.24 14.14
C THR A 91 -14.41 -3.14 14.43
N ASP A 92 -14.31 -1.99 13.75
CA ASP A 92 -15.17 -0.82 13.86
C ASP A 92 -15.11 0.01 12.57
N ARG A 93 -15.86 -0.45 11.57
CA ARG A 93 -15.78 0.07 10.20
C ARG A 93 -16.18 1.55 10.09
N ALA A 94 -17.18 2.00 10.84
CA ALA A 94 -17.66 3.37 10.77
C ALA A 94 -16.59 4.37 11.25
N THR A 95 -15.90 4.04 12.34
CA THR A 95 -14.77 4.83 12.84
C THR A 95 -13.61 4.81 11.85
N ALA A 96 -13.27 3.63 11.30
CA ALA A 96 -12.20 3.48 10.32
C ALA A 96 -12.38 4.37 9.08
N GLU A 97 -13.58 4.39 8.50
CA GLU A 97 -13.86 5.20 7.32
C GLU A 97 -13.70 6.71 7.60
N THR A 98 -14.13 7.15 8.79
CA THR A 98 -13.96 8.54 9.22
C THR A 98 -12.49 8.90 9.41
N GLU A 99 -11.72 8.03 10.07
CA GLU A 99 -10.28 8.21 10.29
C GLU A 99 -9.51 8.24 8.96
N LEU A 100 -9.77 7.28 8.07
CA LEU A 100 -9.14 7.24 6.74
C LEU A 100 -9.52 8.45 5.90
N GLN A 101 -10.76 8.94 5.98
CA GLN A 101 -11.19 10.15 5.27
C GLN A 101 -10.40 11.37 5.75
N SER A 102 -10.19 11.50 7.05
CA SER A 102 -9.35 12.56 7.61
C SER A 102 -7.88 12.41 7.20
N MET A 103 -7.34 11.18 7.16
CA MET A 103 -5.96 10.93 6.77
C MET A 103 -5.72 11.16 5.27
N SER A 104 -6.73 10.95 4.43
CA SER A 104 -6.64 11.06 2.96
C SER A 104 -6.44 12.48 2.43
N GLN A 105 -6.44 13.47 3.32
CA GLN A 105 -6.27 14.88 2.97
C GLN A 105 -4.80 15.18 2.63
N GLY A 106 -4.57 15.84 1.50
CA GLY A 106 -3.23 16.17 1.00
C GLY A 106 -2.59 15.06 0.17
N ASN A 107 -1.25 15.13 0.04
CA ASN A 107 -0.45 14.32 -0.89
C ASN A 107 0.74 13.63 -0.21
N SER A 108 0.71 13.44 1.12
CA SER A 108 1.74 12.63 1.80
C SER A 108 1.58 11.14 1.46
N GLU A 109 2.63 10.34 1.70
CA GLU A 109 2.57 8.87 1.53
C GLU A 109 1.35 8.27 2.26
N ILE A 110 1.13 8.68 3.53
CA ILE A 110 -0.01 8.24 4.34
C ILE A 110 -1.35 8.73 3.76
N ALA A 111 -1.41 9.95 3.23
CA ALA A 111 -2.65 10.45 2.61
C ALA A 111 -3.03 9.64 1.36
N VAL A 112 -2.05 9.27 0.55
CA VAL A 112 -2.27 8.44 -0.64
C VAL A 112 -2.67 7.03 -0.24
N LEU A 113 -2.02 6.43 0.76
CA LEU A 113 -2.37 5.13 1.31
C LEU A 113 -3.80 5.11 1.90
N ALA A 114 -4.16 6.11 2.71
CA ALA A 114 -5.50 6.23 3.28
C ALA A 114 -6.57 6.39 2.20
N LYS A 115 -6.30 7.19 1.16
CA LYS A 115 -7.20 7.34 0.01
C LYS A 115 -7.36 6.03 -0.77
N PHE A 116 -6.28 5.29 -0.95
CA PHE A 116 -6.30 3.98 -1.61
C PHE A 116 -7.09 2.94 -0.79
N ALA A 117 -6.92 2.91 0.53
CA ALA A 117 -7.69 2.05 1.44
C ALA A 117 -9.19 2.39 1.43
N LEU A 118 -9.54 3.69 1.38
CA LEU A 118 -10.93 4.11 1.18
C LEU A 118 -11.48 3.66 -0.17
N ALA A 119 -10.72 3.80 -1.25
CA ALA A 119 -11.14 3.34 -2.57
C ALA A 119 -11.42 1.83 -2.57
N GLN A 120 -10.57 1.03 -1.92
CA GLN A 120 -10.78 -0.41 -1.75
C GLN A 120 -12.04 -0.72 -0.93
N THR A 121 -12.26 0.03 0.15
CA THR A 121 -13.46 -0.07 0.99
C THR A 121 -14.73 0.19 0.16
N LYS A 122 -14.77 1.30 -0.58
CA LYS A 122 -15.92 1.66 -1.44
C LYS A 122 -16.11 0.69 -2.59
N GLU A 123 -15.03 0.16 -3.17
CA GLU A 123 -15.12 -0.90 -4.19
C GLU A 123 -15.77 -2.16 -3.61
N SER A 124 -15.39 -2.57 -2.39
CA SER A 124 -15.96 -3.74 -1.72
C SER A 124 -17.44 -3.59 -1.37
N ASP A 125 -17.87 -2.35 -1.12
CA ASP A 125 -19.28 -2.01 -0.87
C ASP A 125 -20.14 -1.95 -2.13
N GLY A 126 -19.52 -2.09 -3.31
CA GLY A 126 -20.20 -1.88 -4.59
C GLY A 126 -20.49 -0.40 -4.87
N ASN A 127 -19.95 0.54 -4.08
CA ASN A 127 -19.99 1.96 -4.38
C ASN A 127 -18.92 2.30 -5.43
N LEU A 128 -19.16 1.84 -6.65
CA LEU A 128 -18.17 1.86 -7.73
C LEU A 128 -17.85 3.27 -8.22
N ASP A 129 -18.79 4.21 -8.18
CA ASP A 129 -18.53 5.59 -8.62
C ASP A 129 -17.55 6.30 -7.69
N GLU A 130 -17.76 6.16 -6.38
CA GLU A 130 -16.85 6.74 -5.39
C GLU A 130 -15.48 6.04 -5.40
N ALA A 131 -15.47 4.70 -5.56
CA ALA A 131 -14.23 3.95 -5.72
C ALA A 131 -13.43 4.42 -6.95
N ALA A 132 -14.09 4.63 -8.09
CA ALA A 132 -13.47 5.13 -9.32
C ALA A 132 -12.88 6.53 -9.11
N ARG A 133 -13.62 7.43 -8.45
CA ARG A 133 -13.14 8.78 -8.12
C ARG A 133 -11.88 8.73 -7.26
N LEU A 134 -11.90 7.96 -6.17
CA LEU A 134 -10.78 7.85 -5.24
C LEU A 134 -9.54 7.19 -5.89
N TYR A 135 -9.71 6.12 -6.67
CA TYR A 135 -8.59 5.52 -7.40
C TYR A 135 -7.99 6.46 -8.45
N SER A 136 -8.82 7.25 -9.14
CA SER A 136 -8.33 8.28 -10.07
C SER A 136 -7.48 9.34 -9.37
N GLU A 137 -7.89 9.77 -8.17
CA GLU A 137 -7.11 10.71 -7.36
C GLU A 137 -5.79 10.10 -6.86
N VAL A 138 -5.81 8.84 -6.44
CA VAL A 138 -4.59 8.11 -6.07
C VAL A 138 -3.65 8.00 -7.26
N ALA A 139 -4.17 7.68 -8.45
CA ALA A 139 -3.36 7.57 -9.66
C ALA A 139 -2.69 8.90 -10.06
N LYS A 140 -3.36 10.04 -9.80
CA LYS A 140 -2.80 11.39 -10.05
C LYS A 140 -1.75 11.78 -9.01
N ALA A 141 -1.98 11.45 -7.73
CA ALA A 141 -1.06 11.80 -6.66
C ALA A 141 0.19 10.90 -6.67
N GLY A 142 -0.03 9.58 -6.68
CA GLY A 142 1.01 8.57 -6.56
C GLY A 142 1.77 8.63 -5.22
N SER A 143 2.41 7.53 -4.86
CA SER A 143 3.32 7.48 -3.71
C SER A 143 4.43 6.45 -3.96
N GLY A 144 5.38 6.33 -3.04
CA GLY A 144 6.43 5.31 -3.12
C GLY A 144 5.85 3.89 -3.05
N THR A 145 4.79 3.70 -2.25
CA THR A 145 4.13 2.41 -2.05
C THR A 145 3.01 2.16 -3.07
N VAL A 146 2.18 3.17 -3.33
CA VAL A 146 1.04 3.08 -4.27
C VAL A 146 1.36 3.90 -5.51
N THR A 147 1.96 3.24 -6.48
CA THR A 147 2.28 3.87 -7.76
C THR A 147 1.01 4.16 -8.57
N PRO A 148 1.07 5.10 -9.53
CA PRO A 148 -0.02 5.34 -10.46
C PRO A 148 -0.51 4.07 -11.18
N ASP A 149 0.39 3.15 -11.53
CA ASP A 149 0.03 1.88 -12.18
C ASP A 149 -0.81 0.97 -11.29
N ILE A 150 -0.49 0.90 -9.98
CA ILE A 150 -1.28 0.12 -9.01
C ILE A 150 -2.69 0.70 -8.90
N ALA A 151 -2.80 2.03 -8.78
CA ALA A 151 -4.08 2.72 -8.68
C ALA A 151 -4.91 2.58 -9.98
N ASN A 152 -4.27 2.75 -11.14
CA ASN A 152 -4.91 2.61 -12.44
C ASN A 152 -5.36 1.18 -12.73
N LEU A 153 -4.61 0.17 -12.28
CA LEU A 153 -5.04 -1.23 -12.39
C LEU A 153 -6.34 -1.47 -11.60
N ARG A 154 -6.44 -0.93 -10.39
CA ARG A 154 -7.70 -1.00 -9.60
C ARG A 154 -8.82 -0.20 -10.23
N LEU A 155 -8.54 1.00 -10.74
CA LEU A 155 -9.52 1.81 -11.46
C LEU A 155 -10.07 1.08 -12.69
N ALA A 156 -9.22 0.39 -13.46
CA ALA A 156 -9.66 -0.41 -14.59
C ALA A 156 -10.58 -1.57 -14.17
N SER A 157 -10.28 -2.24 -13.05
CA SER A 157 -11.17 -3.25 -12.46
C SER A 157 -12.53 -2.66 -12.08
N VAL A 158 -12.55 -1.46 -11.49
CA VAL A 158 -13.80 -0.75 -11.16
C VAL A 158 -14.58 -0.39 -12.43
N TYR A 159 -13.93 0.13 -13.46
CA TYR A 159 -14.59 0.42 -14.74
C TYR A 159 -15.18 -0.83 -15.40
N ASP A 160 -14.48 -1.96 -15.37
CA ASP A 160 -15.04 -3.23 -15.88
C ASP A 160 -16.28 -3.66 -15.09
N LYS A 161 -16.26 -3.56 -13.75
CA LYS A 161 -17.43 -3.80 -12.89
C LYS A 161 -18.59 -2.84 -13.17
N GLN A 162 -18.31 -1.62 -13.64
CA GLN A 162 -19.32 -0.65 -14.08
C GLN A 162 -19.83 -0.90 -15.51
N GLY A 163 -19.30 -1.89 -16.23
CA GLY A 163 -19.60 -2.13 -17.65
C GLY A 163 -18.88 -1.17 -18.62
N LYS A 164 -18.01 -0.30 -18.11
CA LYS A 164 -17.18 0.65 -18.87
C LYS A 164 -15.95 -0.05 -19.44
N LYS A 165 -16.19 -1.04 -20.31
CA LYS A 165 -15.16 -1.94 -20.83
C LYS A 165 -14.11 -1.23 -21.67
N ASP A 166 -14.50 -0.22 -22.45
CA ASP A 166 -13.58 0.53 -23.29
C ASP A 166 -12.60 1.37 -22.48
N GLU A 167 -13.08 2.02 -21.42
CA GLU A 167 -12.27 2.78 -20.47
C GLU A 167 -11.33 1.87 -19.68
N ALA A 168 -11.84 0.73 -19.20
CA ALA A 168 -11.03 -0.29 -18.54
C ALA A 168 -9.90 -0.79 -19.45
N ALA A 169 -10.24 -1.22 -20.67
CA ALA A 169 -9.27 -1.72 -21.64
C ALA A 169 -8.25 -0.65 -22.05
N GLY A 170 -8.67 0.61 -22.18
CA GLY A 170 -7.80 1.73 -22.51
C GLY A 170 -6.77 1.99 -21.42
N LEU A 171 -7.20 1.94 -20.15
CA LEU A 171 -6.32 2.13 -19.01
C LEU A 171 -5.31 1.00 -18.87
N LEU A 172 -5.75 -0.27 -18.98
CA LEU A 172 -4.87 -1.43 -18.93
C LEU A 172 -3.84 -1.40 -20.07
N PHE A 173 -4.26 -1.04 -21.28
CA PHE A 173 -3.36 -0.89 -22.42
C PHE A 173 -2.30 0.18 -22.16
N SER A 174 -2.70 1.32 -21.61
CA SER A 174 -1.78 2.42 -21.28
C SER A 174 -0.72 2.02 -20.25
N ILE A 175 -1.12 1.30 -19.19
CA ILE A 175 -0.18 0.77 -18.18
C ILE A 175 0.90 -0.07 -18.85
N VAL A 176 0.49 -1.06 -19.66
CA VAL A 176 1.42 -2.01 -20.27
C VAL A 176 2.32 -1.35 -21.31
N VAL A 177 1.77 -0.48 -22.16
CA VAL A 177 2.55 0.26 -23.17
C VAL A 177 3.60 1.14 -22.51
N THR A 178 3.24 1.83 -21.43
CA THR A 178 4.17 2.70 -20.70
C THR A 178 5.29 1.88 -20.09
N ALA A 179 4.96 0.78 -19.40
CA ALA A 179 5.93 -0.10 -18.77
C ALA A 179 6.89 -0.73 -19.79
N ARG A 180 6.40 -1.28 -20.91
CA ARG A 180 7.24 -1.95 -21.91
C ARG A 180 8.11 -0.99 -22.73
N LYS A 181 7.76 0.29 -22.78
CA LYS A 181 8.57 1.34 -23.43
C LYS A 181 9.56 2.01 -22.47
N ALA A 182 9.42 1.78 -21.16
CA ALA A 182 10.29 2.38 -20.17
C ALA A 182 11.73 1.92 -20.35
N LYS A 183 12.66 2.87 -20.28
CA LYS A 183 14.10 2.63 -20.33
C LYS A 183 14.76 3.26 -19.12
N ASP A 184 15.79 2.61 -18.59
CA ASP A 184 16.62 3.16 -17.53
C ASP A 184 17.56 4.27 -18.07
N LYS A 185 18.36 4.83 -17.17
CA LYS A 185 19.35 5.88 -17.50
C LYS A 185 20.40 5.43 -18.53
N ASP A 186 20.61 4.13 -18.68
CA ASP A 186 21.57 3.52 -19.59
C ASP A 186 20.89 3.08 -20.91
N GLY A 187 19.61 3.44 -21.10
CA GLY A 187 18.82 3.14 -22.29
C GLY A 187 18.33 1.69 -22.36
N LYS A 188 18.50 0.90 -21.29
CA LYS A 188 18.08 -0.51 -21.24
C LYS A 188 16.61 -0.61 -20.87
N PRO A 189 15.88 -1.60 -21.38
CA PRO A 189 14.47 -1.81 -21.00
C PRO A 189 14.33 -2.03 -19.49
N VAL A 190 13.34 -1.38 -18.89
CA VAL A 190 12.99 -1.61 -17.49
C VAL A 190 12.17 -2.91 -17.38
N PRO A 191 12.46 -3.80 -16.42
CA PRO A 191 11.63 -4.97 -16.16
C PRO A 191 10.18 -4.60 -15.85
N GLU A 192 9.20 -5.34 -16.39
CA GLU A 192 7.79 -5.07 -16.12
C GLU A 192 7.44 -5.25 -14.64
N SER A 193 6.69 -4.30 -14.10
CA SER A 193 6.12 -4.39 -12.75
C SER A 193 5.06 -5.49 -12.69
N ALA A 194 4.76 -5.96 -11.47
CA ALA A 194 3.65 -6.89 -11.26
C ALA A 194 2.31 -6.31 -11.72
N ALA A 195 2.11 -4.99 -11.54
CA ALA A 195 0.92 -4.28 -12.00
C ALA A 195 0.80 -4.29 -13.54
N SER A 196 1.90 -4.05 -14.28
CA SER A 196 1.90 -4.15 -15.74
C SER A 196 1.55 -5.55 -16.24
N ARG A 197 2.16 -6.58 -15.64
CA ARG A 197 1.86 -7.97 -16.02
C ARG A 197 0.40 -8.34 -15.74
N ALA A 198 -0.14 -7.93 -14.59
CA ALA A 198 -1.55 -8.11 -14.25
C ALA A 198 -2.46 -7.34 -15.22
N ALA A 199 -2.08 -6.12 -15.61
CA ALA A 199 -2.82 -5.32 -16.57
C ALA A 199 -2.90 -5.99 -17.95
N ALA A 200 -1.80 -6.57 -18.43
CA ALA A 200 -1.79 -7.34 -19.67
C ALA A 200 -2.72 -8.56 -19.60
N GLN A 201 -2.67 -9.32 -18.50
CA GLN A 201 -3.54 -10.48 -18.31
C GLN A 201 -5.02 -10.09 -18.25
N GLN A 202 -5.37 -8.99 -17.58
CA GLN A 202 -6.74 -8.51 -17.51
C GLN A 202 -7.20 -7.98 -18.88
N LEU A 203 -6.34 -7.25 -19.59
CA LEU A 203 -6.65 -6.75 -20.93
C LEU A 203 -6.95 -7.89 -21.90
N LEU A 204 -6.17 -8.97 -21.85
CA LEU A 204 -6.43 -10.17 -22.66
C LEU A 204 -7.83 -10.75 -22.41
N LYS A 205 -8.33 -10.69 -21.17
CA LYS A 205 -9.66 -11.21 -20.81
C LYS A 205 -10.79 -10.32 -21.33
N ILE A 206 -10.62 -9.00 -21.28
CA ILE A 206 -11.71 -8.05 -21.56
C ILE A 206 -11.69 -7.50 -23.00
N ASP A 207 -10.52 -7.41 -23.63
CA ASP A 207 -10.34 -6.95 -25.01
C ASP A 207 -9.08 -7.62 -25.65
N PRO A 208 -9.23 -8.88 -26.14
CA PRO A 208 -8.13 -9.60 -26.79
C PRO A 208 -7.55 -8.88 -28.02
N THR A 209 -8.38 -8.14 -28.74
CA THR A 209 -7.99 -7.40 -29.95
C THR A 209 -7.05 -6.25 -29.60
N ARG A 210 -7.32 -5.52 -28.52
CA ARG A 210 -6.43 -4.47 -28.00
C ARG A 210 -5.19 -5.06 -27.34
N HIS A 211 -5.32 -6.20 -26.67
CA HIS A 211 -4.15 -6.94 -26.14
C HIS A 211 -3.16 -7.32 -27.25
N ALA A 212 -3.65 -7.76 -28.43
CA ALA A 212 -2.80 -8.12 -29.56
C ALA A 212 -1.97 -6.94 -30.12
N GLN A 213 -2.32 -5.70 -29.79
CA GLN A 213 -1.61 -4.49 -30.20
C GLN A 213 -0.52 -4.04 -29.22
N LEU A 214 -0.36 -4.76 -28.09
CA LEU A 214 0.66 -4.42 -27.11
C LEU A 214 2.08 -4.60 -27.70
N PRO A 215 3.03 -3.71 -27.37
CA PRO A 215 4.43 -3.94 -27.68
C PRO A 215 4.92 -5.25 -27.04
N PRO A 216 5.92 -5.94 -27.61
CA PRO A 216 6.45 -7.16 -27.01
C PRO A 216 7.00 -6.89 -25.60
N PRO A 217 6.94 -7.86 -24.67
CA PRO A 217 7.57 -7.72 -23.38
C PRO A 217 9.08 -7.46 -23.54
N PRO A 218 9.71 -6.69 -22.64
CA PRO A 218 11.15 -6.49 -22.67
C PRO A 218 11.86 -7.85 -22.55
N SER A 219 12.90 -8.07 -23.36
CA SER A 219 13.66 -9.31 -23.32
C SER A 219 14.11 -9.62 -21.90
N PRO A 220 13.98 -10.87 -21.41
CA PRO A 220 14.60 -11.25 -20.15
C PRO A 220 16.10 -10.93 -20.29
N MET A 221 16.65 -10.18 -19.35
CA MET A 221 18.10 -10.01 -19.29
C MET A 221 18.69 -11.42 -19.28
N ASN A 222 19.60 -11.71 -20.22
CA ASN A 222 20.47 -12.87 -20.09
C ASN A 222 21.24 -12.66 -18.79
N LEU A 223 20.80 -13.34 -17.73
CA LEU A 223 21.49 -13.44 -16.45
C LEU A 223 22.72 -14.34 -16.62
#